data_AF-A0A1C3NHA3-F1
#
_entry.id   AF-A0A1C3NHA3-F1
#
_cell.length_a   1.000
_cell.length_b   1.000
_cell.length_c   1.000
_cell.angle_alpha   90.00
_cell.angle_beta   90.00
_cell.angle_gamma   90.00
#
_symmetry.space_group_name_H-M   'P 1'
#
loop_
_entity.id
_entity.type
_entity.pdbx_description
1 polymer ?
#
loop_
_entity_poly.entity_id
_entity_poly.type
_entity_poly.pdbx_seq_one_letter_code
_entity_poly.pdbx_strand_id
1 'polypeptide(L)'
;MATMLDLSKEFGFHIAAFHHGVEAYKLADRLAQENVCGALWADWWGFKMEAFDGIQENIALVDRPANSCAIVHSDSEEGIQRLNQEAAKVIANARRSGMEIPPERAIRWLTSNAAKALGIEQQTGALEPGKMGDVVVWNGNPFSSYALAEQVYIDGAQVYDRHNRALQPVSDFMLGQEVAR
;
A
#
# COMPACT_ATOMS: atom_id res chain seq x y z
N MET A 1 -6.76 13.62 14.08
CA MET A 1 -7.60 12.46 13.70
C MET A 1 -8.87 12.37 14.54
N ALA A 2 -8.80 12.17 15.87
CA ALA A 2 -9.98 12.04 16.73
C ALA A 2 -11.02 13.19 16.54
N THR A 3 -10.56 14.44 16.54
CA THR A 3 -11.43 15.60 16.26
C THR A 3 -12.13 15.52 14.91
N MET A 4 -11.45 15.05 13.86
CA MET A 4 -12.06 14.90 12.54
C MET A 4 -13.10 13.77 12.52
N LEU A 5 -12.90 12.70 13.30
CA LEU A 5 -13.91 11.65 13.49
C LEU A 5 -15.14 12.15 14.25
N ASP A 6 -14.97 13.10 15.17
CA ASP A 6 -16.11 13.72 15.86
C ASP A 6 -16.86 14.68 14.92
N LEU A 7 -16.13 15.47 14.13
CA LEU A 7 -16.71 16.33 13.08
C LEU A 7 -17.46 15.53 12.02
N SER A 8 -16.95 14.37 11.60
CA SER A 8 -17.63 13.53 10.61
C SER A 8 -18.99 13.04 11.09
N LYS A 9 -19.11 12.74 12.38
CA LYS A 9 -20.38 12.40 13.03
C LYS A 9 -21.31 13.61 13.17
N GLU A 10 -20.77 14.76 13.57
CA GLU A 10 -21.55 16.00 13.73
C GLU A 10 -22.18 16.44 12.40
N PHE A 11 -21.40 16.41 11.31
CA PHE A 11 -21.82 16.93 10.01
C PHE A 11 -22.30 15.84 9.02
N GLY A 12 -22.32 14.57 9.44
CA GLY A 12 -22.90 13.48 8.65
C GLY A 12 -22.13 13.11 7.39
N PHE A 13 -20.79 13.12 7.43
CA PHE A 13 -19.95 12.63 6.34
C PHE A 13 -19.09 11.44 6.78
N HIS A 14 -18.65 10.64 5.82
CA HIS A 14 -17.75 9.51 6.09
C HIS A 14 -16.32 9.87 5.70
N ILE A 15 -15.37 9.59 6.59
CA ILE A 15 -13.93 9.72 6.32
C ILE A 15 -13.45 8.37 5.80
N ALA A 16 -13.10 8.29 4.52
CA ALA A 16 -12.59 7.06 3.94
C ALA A 16 -11.20 6.69 4.48
N ALA A 17 -10.29 7.67 4.58
CA ALA A 17 -8.96 7.45 5.11
C ALA A 17 -8.34 8.71 5.74
N PHE A 18 -7.43 8.49 6.70
CA PHE A 18 -6.44 9.50 7.08
C PHE A 18 -5.11 9.23 6.39
N HIS A 19 -4.54 10.27 5.78
CA HIS A 19 -3.24 10.21 5.12
C HIS A 19 -2.11 10.55 6.08
N HIS A 20 -0.94 9.95 5.83
CA HIS A 20 0.27 9.94 6.65
C HIS A 20 0.07 9.23 8.00
N GLY A 21 -0.90 9.68 8.79
CA GLY A 21 -1.36 9.03 10.02
C GLY A 21 -0.21 8.60 10.94
N VAL A 22 0.79 9.47 11.14
CA VAL A 22 2.04 9.14 11.86
C VAL A 22 1.81 8.58 13.27
N GLU A 23 0.70 8.93 13.91
CA GLU A 23 0.28 8.41 15.21
C GLU A 23 -1.01 7.55 15.16
N ALA A 24 -1.37 7.02 13.99
CA ALA A 24 -2.62 6.27 13.80
C ALA A 24 -2.72 5.02 14.68
N TYR A 25 -1.59 4.42 15.07
CA TYR A 25 -1.51 3.31 16.02
C TYR A 25 -2.21 3.61 17.36
N LYS A 26 -2.25 4.88 17.79
CA LYS A 26 -2.94 5.30 19.03
C LYS A 26 -4.46 5.23 18.91
N LEU A 27 -5.00 5.17 17.69
CA LEU A 27 -6.42 5.17 17.37
C LEU A 27 -6.86 3.94 16.58
N ALA A 28 -6.02 2.89 16.50
CA ALA A 28 -6.26 1.71 15.67
C ALA A 28 -7.65 1.09 15.87
N ASP A 29 -8.05 0.82 17.12
CA ASP A 29 -9.36 0.21 17.42
C ASP A 29 -10.53 1.12 17.00
N ARG A 30 -10.39 2.43 17.21
CA ARG A 30 -11.42 3.41 16.83
C ARG A 30 -11.55 3.53 15.31
N LEU A 31 -10.44 3.54 14.58
CA LEU A 31 -10.45 3.55 13.11
C LEU A 31 -11.16 2.31 12.56
N ALA A 32 -10.87 1.13 13.11
CA ALA A 32 -11.52 -0.11 12.70
C ALA A 32 -13.04 -0.10 13.01
N GLN A 33 -13.43 0.39 14.19
CA GLN A 33 -14.85 0.52 14.57
C GLN A 33 -15.62 1.48 13.66
N GLU A 34 -14.99 2.58 13.24
CA GLU A 34 -15.61 3.60 12.39
C GLU A 34 -15.43 3.30 10.88
N ASN A 35 -14.85 2.15 10.53
CA ASN A 35 -14.56 1.73 9.16
C ASN A 35 -13.70 2.75 8.38
N VAL A 36 -12.71 3.34 9.04
CA VAL A 36 -11.80 4.36 8.48
C VAL A 36 -10.43 3.74 8.22
N CYS A 37 -9.89 3.95 7.03
CA CYS A 37 -8.56 3.48 6.65
C CYS A 37 -7.44 4.43 7.12
N GLY A 38 -6.23 3.89 7.27
CA GLY A 38 -5.01 4.70 7.44
C GLY A 38 -4.08 4.47 6.27
N ALA A 39 -3.74 5.52 5.51
CA ALA A 39 -2.71 5.51 4.46
C ALA A 39 -1.40 6.03 5.04
N LEU A 40 -0.50 5.12 5.37
CA LEU A 40 0.60 5.33 6.30
C LEU A 40 1.94 5.05 5.63
N TRP A 41 2.99 5.71 6.11
CA TRP A 41 4.38 5.41 5.73
C TRP A 41 4.91 4.20 6.51
N ALA A 42 5.79 3.42 5.88
CA ALA A 42 6.38 2.23 6.50
C ALA A 42 7.38 2.55 7.61
N ASP A 43 8.22 3.57 7.41
CA ASP A 43 9.33 3.90 8.31
C ASP A 43 9.72 5.39 8.32
N TRP A 44 8.92 6.27 7.72
CA TRP A 44 9.24 7.70 7.63
C TRP A 44 8.70 8.48 8.83
N TRP A 45 9.59 8.86 9.76
CA TRP A 45 9.27 9.58 11.01
C TRP A 45 10.45 10.48 11.43
N GLY A 46 10.24 11.35 12.44
CA GLY A 46 11.31 12.14 13.07
C GLY A 46 11.88 13.31 12.26
N PHE A 47 11.42 13.52 11.02
CA PHE A 47 11.91 14.60 10.14
C PHE A 47 11.30 15.99 10.43
N LYS A 48 10.28 16.04 11.29
CA LYS A 48 9.62 17.26 11.78
C LYS A 48 8.96 17.00 13.13
N MET A 49 8.66 18.06 13.88
CA MET A 49 8.03 17.96 15.21
C MET A 49 6.70 17.19 15.17
N GLU A 50 5.91 17.39 14.11
CA GLU A 50 4.61 16.73 13.93
C GLU A 50 4.73 15.23 13.60
N ALA A 51 5.91 14.76 13.17
CA ALA A 51 6.19 13.36 12.86
C ALA A 51 7.11 12.69 13.91
N PHE A 52 7.35 13.36 15.04
CA PHE A 52 8.36 12.95 16.01
C PHE A 52 7.98 11.66 16.76
N ASP A 53 6.71 11.47 17.09
CA ASP A 53 6.20 10.27 17.78
C ASP A 53 5.79 9.14 16.82
N GLY A 54 6.23 9.22 15.56
CA GLY A 54 6.03 8.14 14.60
C GLY A 54 6.86 6.92 14.97
N ILE A 55 6.28 5.73 14.80
CA ILE A 55 6.95 4.45 15.05
C ILE A 55 6.90 3.55 13.83
N GLN A 56 7.88 2.66 13.68
CA GLN A 56 8.01 1.79 12.52
C GLN A 56 6.97 0.64 12.52
N GLU A 57 6.30 0.41 13.65
CA GLU A 57 5.21 -0.56 13.84
C GLU A 57 3.82 0.05 13.54
N ASN A 58 3.72 1.31 13.14
CA ASN A 58 2.45 2.02 13.04
C ASN A 58 1.42 1.26 12.17
N ILE A 59 1.81 0.85 10.96
CA ILE A 59 0.95 0.05 10.05
C ILE A 59 0.55 -1.27 10.69
N ALA A 60 1.50 -1.98 11.29
CA ALA A 60 1.25 -3.26 11.94
C ALA A 60 0.25 -3.15 13.10
N LEU A 61 0.33 -2.08 13.88
CA LEU A 61 -0.60 -1.81 14.99
C LEU A 61 -1.96 -1.35 14.50
N VAL A 62 -2.03 -0.55 13.43
CA VAL A 62 -3.30 -0.16 12.78
C VAL A 62 -3.98 -1.36 12.14
N ASP A 63 -3.20 -2.32 11.62
CA ASP A 63 -3.71 -3.55 11.03
C ASP A 63 -4.23 -4.54 12.08
N ARG A 64 -3.77 -4.47 13.34
CA ARG A 64 -4.08 -5.45 14.41
C ARG A 64 -5.59 -5.68 14.66
N PRO A 65 -6.45 -4.65 14.82
CA PRO A 65 -7.86 -4.86 15.15
C PRO A 65 -8.60 -5.65 14.07
N ALA A 66 -9.69 -6.33 14.45
CA ALA A 66 -10.60 -6.91 13.46
C ALA A 66 -11.23 -5.78 12.62
N ASN A 67 -11.46 -6.04 11.32
CA ASN A 67 -11.99 -5.06 10.35
C ASN A 67 -11.13 -3.81 10.13
N SER A 68 -9.86 -3.85 10.53
CA SER A 68 -8.88 -2.80 10.24
C SER A 68 -8.71 -2.55 8.74
N CYS A 69 -8.17 -1.38 8.43
CA CYS A 69 -7.80 -0.99 7.07
C CYS A 69 -6.50 -0.18 7.09
N ALA A 70 -5.38 -0.87 7.24
CA ALA A 70 -4.06 -0.28 7.10
C ALA A 70 -3.62 -0.30 5.62
N ILE A 71 -3.06 0.80 5.14
CA ILE A 71 -2.55 0.97 3.77
C ILE A 71 -1.11 1.42 3.85
N VAL A 72 -0.24 0.77 3.07
CA VAL A 72 1.13 1.21 2.86
C VAL A 72 1.11 2.25 1.73
N HIS A 73 1.63 3.44 2.01
CA HIS A 73 1.71 4.54 1.05
C HIS A 73 3.08 5.24 1.17
N SER A 74 3.55 5.87 0.09
CA SER A 74 4.87 6.53 0.05
C SER A 74 4.81 8.04 0.04
N ASP A 75 3.75 8.66 -0.50
CA ASP A 75 3.71 10.09 -0.83
C ASP A 75 4.90 10.54 -1.72
N SER A 76 5.38 9.63 -2.56
CA SER A 76 6.56 9.80 -3.42
C SER A 76 6.34 9.14 -4.78
N GLU A 77 6.61 9.88 -5.85
CA GLU A 77 6.53 9.42 -7.24
C GLU A 77 7.48 8.25 -7.57
N GLU A 78 8.59 8.16 -6.84
CA GLU A 78 9.54 7.05 -6.94
C GLU A 78 9.15 5.90 -6.01
N GLY A 79 8.87 6.20 -4.74
CA GLY A 79 8.57 5.21 -3.72
C GLY A 79 7.29 4.42 -3.99
N ILE A 80 6.30 5.03 -4.67
CA ILE A 80 5.02 4.40 -4.99
C ILE A 80 5.19 3.17 -5.90
N GLN A 81 6.28 3.11 -6.66
CA GLN A 81 6.57 1.99 -7.57
C GLN A 81 7.12 0.75 -6.82
N ARG A 82 7.40 0.87 -5.52
CA ARG A 82 8.05 -0.18 -4.69
C ARG A 82 7.31 -0.43 -3.38
N LEU A 83 6.00 -0.20 -3.32
CA LEU A 83 5.21 -0.38 -2.08
C LEU A 83 5.26 -1.80 -1.53
N ASN A 84 5.53 -2.81 -2.36
CA ASN A 84 5.81 -4.18 -1.91
C ASN A 84 7.04 -4.25 -1.01
N GLN A 85 8.09 -3.47 -1.29
CA GLN A 85 9.28 -3.38 -0.44
C GLN A 85 8.96 -2.59 0.84
N GLU A 86 8.18 -1.52 0.75
CA GLU A 86 7.72 -0.77 1.93
C GLU A 86 6.89 -1.66 2.87
N ALA A 87 5.99 -2.49 2.33
CA ALA A 87 5.26 -3.48 3.10
C ALA A 87 6.20 -4.52 3.74
N ALA A 88 7.25 -4.94 3.04
CA ALA A 88 8.26 -5.86 3.59
C ALA A 88 9.02 -5.25 4.78
N LYS A 89 9.29 -3.94 4.76
CA LYS A 89 9.87 -3.23 5.92
C LYS A 89 8.93 -3.30 7.13
N VAL A 90 7.63 -3.09 6.92
CA VAL A 90 6.61 -3.21 8.00
C VAL A 90 6.61 -4.62 8.58
N ILE A 91 6.63 -5.67 7.75
CA ILE A 91 6.69 -7.06 8.22
C ILE A 91 7.95 -7.27 9.08
N ALA A 92 9.11 -6.75 8.64
CA ALA A 92 10.36 -6.87 9.36
C ALA A 92 10.34 -6.13 10.71
N ASN A 93 9.79 -4.91 10.76
CA ASN A 93 9.60 -4.14 12.00
C ASN A 93 8.65 -4.85 12.96
N ALA A 94 7.50 -5.31 12.47
CA ALA A 94 6.54 -6.08 13.25
C ALA A 94 7.18 -7.32 13.90
N ARG A 95 7.95 -8.10 13.12
CA ARG A 95 8.67 -9.27 13.65
C ARG A 95 9.67 -8.90 14.74
N ARG A 96 10.44 -7.82 14.57
CA ARG A 96 11.38 -7.33 15.60
C ARG A 96 10.66 -6.96 16.90
N SER A 97 9.42 -6.50 16.78
CA SER A 97 8.55 -6.13 17.89
C SER A 97 7.66 -7.29 18.40
N GLY A 98 7.95 -8.53 17.96
CA GLY A 98 7.27 -9.75 18.44
C GLY A 98 5.90 -10.02 17.81
N MET A 99 5.56 -9.32 16.72
CA MET A 99 4.33 -9.52 15.96
C MET A 99 4.59 -10.30 14.68
N GLU A 100 3.99 -11.47 14.55
CA GLU A 100 4.00 -12.23 13.29
C GLU A 100 2.86 -11.77 12.39
N ILE A 101 3.21 -11.33 11.18
CA ILE A 101 2.25 -10.92 10.15
C ILE A 101 2.41 -11.85 8.95
N PRO A 102 1.36 -12.62 8.61
CA PRO A 102 1.43 -13.50 7.46
C PRO A 102 1.43 -12.69 6.14
N PRO A 103 2.19 -13.10 5.12
CA PRO A 103 2.29 -12.40 3.82
C PRO A 103 0.94 -12.11 3.16
N GLU A 104 -0.01 -13.03 3.24
CA GLU A 104 -1.38 -12.90 2.72
C GLU A 104 -2.21 -11.81 3.42
N ARG A 105 -1.84 -11.44 4.65
CA ARG A 105 -2.41 -10.29 5.34
C ARG A 105 -1.71 -9.01 4.92
N ALA A 106 -0.39 -9.02 4.85
CA ALA A 106 0.41 -7.85 4.49
C ALA A 106 0.15 -7.37 3.05
N ILE A 107 -0.10 -8.27 2.10
CA ILE A 107 -0.35 -7.88 0.70
C ILE A 107 -1.60 -7.00 0.56
N ARG A 108 -2.57 -7.15 1.47
CA ARG A 108 -3.80 -6.36 1.49
C ARG A 108 -3.53 -4.87 1.70
N TRP A 109 -2.42 -4.51 2.36
CA TRP A 109 -2.05 -3.12 2.62
C TRP A 109 -1.75 -2.31 1.36
N LEU A 110 -1.39 -2.96 0.26
CA LEU A 110 -1.12 -2.32 -1.02
C LEU A 110 -2.09 -2.74 -2.13
N THR A 111 -3.09 -3.57 -1.80
CA THR A 111 -4.12 -4.04 -2.73
C THR A 111 -5.53 -3.76 -2.21
N SER A 112 -6.19 -4.72 -1.57
CA SER A 112 -7.61 -4.66 -1.22
C SER A 112 -7.95 -3.51 -0.29
N ASN A 113 -7.06 -3.14 0.64
CA ASN A 113 -7.32 -2.05 1.56
C ASN A 113 -7.26 -0.69 0.85
N ALA A 114 -6.35 -0.54 -0.12
CA ALA A 114 -6.29 0.65 -0.97
C ALA A 114 -7.54 0.78 -1.84
N ALA A 115 -7.98 -0.33 -2.47
CA ALA A 115 -9.22 -0.36 -3.24
C ALA A 115 -10.46 -0.02 -2.38
N LYS A 116 -10.50 -0.52 -1.13
CA LYS A 116 -11.53 -0.18 -0.15
C LYS A 116 -11.56 1.31 0.20
N ALA A 117 -10.41 1.91 0.51
CA ALA A 117 -10.34 3.34 0.83
C ALA A 117 -10.76 4.22 -0.35
N LEU A 118 -10.57 3.76 -1.59
CA LEU A 118 -10.99 4.46 -2.80
C LEU A 118 -12.45 4.18 -3.20
N GLY A 119 -13.16 3.27 -2.51
CA GLY A 119 -14.53 2.88 -2.84
C GLY A 119 -14.67 2.05 -4.12
N ILE A 120 -13.59 1.36 -4.53
CA ILE A 120 -13.52 0.54 -5.76
C ILE A 120 -13.17 -0.92 -5.47
N GLU A 121 -13.42 -1.41 -4.25
CA GLU A 121 -13.11 -2.80 -3.85
C GLU A 121 -13.87 -3.87 -4.66
N GLN A 122 -14.98 -3.49 -5.30
CA GLN A 122 -15.73 -4.37 -6.21
C GLN A 122 -15.11 -4.44 -7.61
N GLN A 123 -14.18 -3.53 -7.92
CA GLN A 123 -13.54 -3.44 -9.22
C GLN A 123 -12.13 -4.04 -9.20
N THR A 124 -11.33 -3.83 -8.15
CA THR A 124 -9.92 -4.27 -8.12
C THR A 124 -9.41 -4.55 -6.69
N GLY A 125 -8.12 -4.84 -6.57
CA GLY A 125 -7.41 -5.06 -5.30
C GLY A 125 -7.48 -6.49 -4.77
N ALA A 126 -8.15 -7.41 -5.46
CA ALA A 126 -8.15 -8.84 -5.14
C ALA A 126 -8.34 -9.69 -6.41
N LEU A 127 -7.82 -10.92 -6.38
CA LEU A 127 -8.02 -11.90 -7.45
C LEU A 127 -9.31 -12.67 -7.19
N GLU A 128 -10.43 -12.11 -7.64
CA GLU A 128 -11.78 -12.68 -7.48
C GLU A 128 -12.55 -12.60 -8.81
N PRO A 129 -13.40 -13.58 -9.14
CA PRO A 129 -14.24 -13.52 -10.33
C PRO A 129 -15.09 -12.23 -10.37
N GLY A 130 -15.07 -11.54 -11.51
CA GLY A 130 -15.81 -10.29 -11.73
C GLY A 130 -15.01 -9.00 -11.49
N LYS A 131 -13.79 -9.09 -10.92
CA LYS A 131 -12.87 -7.95 -10.79
C LYS A 131 -11.99 -7.77 -12.02
N MET A 132 -11.39 -6.60 -12.15
CA MET A 132 -10.44 -6.23 -13.20
C MET A 132 -9.25 -7.20 -13.20
N GLY A 133 -8.77 -7.53 -14.40
CA GLY A 133 -7.64 -8.42 -14.63
C GLY A 133 -6.29 -7.75 -14.37
N ASP A 134 -6.17 -7.04 -13.24
CA ASP A 134 -4.97 -6.30 -12.84
C ASP A 134 -4.05 -7.21 -12.04
N VAL A 135 -3.06 -7.79 -12.71
CA VAL A 135 -2.23 -8.87 -12.15
C VAL A 135 -0.76 -8.60 -12.40
N VAL A 136 0.05 -8.74 -11.36
CA VAL A 136 1.50 -8.79 -11.48
C VAL A 136 1.99 -10.20 -11.19
N VAL A 137 2.66 -10.81 -12.15
CA VAL A 137 3.39 -12.07 -11.97
C VAL A 137 4.80 -11.71 -11.53
N TRP A 138 5.23 -12.22 -10.38
CA TRP A 138 6.56 -12.00 -9.83
C TRP A 138 7.40 -13.26 -9.97
N ASN A 139 8.71 -13.10 -10.20
CA ASN A 139 9.67 -14.21 -10.27
C ASN A 139 9.95 -14.88 -8.90
N GLY A 140 9.30 -14.40 -7.84
CA GLY A 140 9.50 -14.82 -6.47
C GLY A 140 8.52 -14.10 -5.53
N ASN A 141 8.75 -14.22 -4.22
CA ASN A 141 7.91 -13.55 -3.24
C ASN A 141 8.02 -12.02 -3.40
N PRO A 142 6.92 -11.28 -3.64
CA PRO A 142 6.96 -9.84 -3.88
C PRO A 142 7.53 -9.02 -2.73
N PHE A 143 7.60 -9.56 -1.50
CA PHE A 143 8.22 -8.90 -0.35
C PHE A 143 9.76 -9.03 -0.32
N SER A 144 10.36 -9.77 -1.25
CA SER A 144 11.81 -9.84 -1.39
C SER A 144 12.36 -8.62 -2.13
N SER A 145 13.50 -8.07 -1.68
CA SER A 145 14.23 -7.04 -2.43
C SER A 145 14.80 -7.55 -3.77
N TYR A 146 14.89 -8.87 -3.95
CA TYR A 146 15.30 -9.51 -5.20
C TYR A 146 14.13 -9.83 -6.15
N ALA A 147 12.89 -9.58 -5.71
CA ALA A 147 11.72 -9.83 -6.53
C ALA A 147 11.65 -8.85 -7.70
N LEU A 148 11.33 -9.39 -8.87
CA LEU A 148 11.20 -8.65 -10.11
C LEU A 148 9.84 -9.02 -10.71
N ALA A 149 9.10 -8.01 -11.17
CA ALA A 149 7.91 -8.26 -11.99
C ALA A 149 8.37 -8.97 -13.28
N GLU A 150 7.79 -10.13 -13.55
CA GLU A 150 7.99 -10.87 -14.80
C GLU A 150 6.98 -10.41 -15.83
N GLN A 151 5.70 -10.30 -15.45
CA GLN A 151 4.62 -9.89 -16.33
C GLN A 151 3.64 -8.99 -15.57
N VAL A 152 3.08 -8.00 -16.26
CA VAL A 152 2.00 -7.15 -15.74
C VAL A 152 0.84 -7.17 -16.71
N TYR A 153 -0.35 -7.36 -16.16
CA TYR A 153 -1.62 -7.31 -16.85
C TYR A 153 -2.44 -6.17 -16.25
N ILE A 154 -3.08 -5.37 -17.11
CA ILE A 154 -4.04 -4.32 -16.73
C ILE A 154 -5.30 -4.58 -17.55
N ASP A 155 -6.45 -4.66 -16.89
CA ASP A 155 -7.73 -5.02 -17.54
C ASP A 155 -7.66 -6.34 -18.35
N GLY A 156 -6.76 -7.26 -17.95
CA GLY A 156 -6.51 -8.52 -18.64
C GLY A 156 -5.60 -8.43 -19.87
N ALA A 157 -5.20 -7.24 -20.31
CA ALA A 157 -4.22 -7.06 -21.37
C ALA A 157 -2.79 -7.10 -20.81
N GLN A 158 -1.90 -7.86 -21.45
CA GLN A 158 -0.48 -7.89 -21.06
C GLN A 158 0.20 -6.57 -21.48
N VAL A 159 0.60 -5.76 -20.50
CA VAL A 159 1.22 -4.45 -20.73
C VAL A 159 2.73 -4.43 -20.49
N TYR A 160 3.25 -5.42 -19.76
CA TYR A 160 4.68 -5.59 -19.52
C TYR A 160 5.08 -7.06 -19.53
N ASP A 161 6.25 -7.33 -20.09
CA ASP A 161 6.92 -8.63 -19.99
C ASP A 161 8.45 -8.42 -19.96
N ARG A 162 9.08 -8.94 -18.90
CA ARG A 162 10.52 -8.82 -18.66
C ARG A 162 11.37 -9.51 -19.73
N HIS A 163 10.81 -10.45 -20.47
CA HIS A 163 11.48 -11.19 -21.54
C HIS A 163 11.07 -10.74 -22.95
N ASN A 164 10.14 -9.77 -23.08
CA ASN A 164 9.74 -9.19 -24.35
C ASN A 164 10.02 -7.69 -24.42
N ARG A 165 11.10 -7.31 -25.13
CA ARG A 165 11.53 -5.91 -25.28
C ARG A 165 10.44 -5.00 -25.87
N ALA A 166 9.54 -5.53 -26.70
CA ALA A 166 8.45 -4.73 -27.30
C ALA A 166 7.39 -4.27 -26.27
N LEU A 167 7.32 -4.94 -25.11
CA LEU A 167 6.42 -4.60 -24.00
C LEU A 167 7.15 -3.93 -22.83
N GLN A 168 8.41 -3.57 -22.99
CA GLN A 168 9.16 -2.86 -21.95
C GLN A 168 9.04 -1.36 -22.17
N PRO A 169 8.69 -0.57 -21.13
CA PRO A 169 8.62 0.87 -21.26
C PRO A 169 10.00 1.42 -21.60
N VAL A 170 10.05 2.24 -22.66
CA VAL A 170 11.24 2.99 -23.05
C VAL A 170 11.08 4.39 -22.49
N SER A 171 12.03 4.83 -21.67
CA SER A 171 12.03 6.21 -21.17
C SER A 171 12.09 7.18 -22.35
N ASP A 172 11.37 8.29 -22.24
CA ASP A 172 11.45 9.43 -23.15
C ASP A 172 12.89 9.95 -23.34
N PHE A 173 13.74 9.89 -22.31
CA PHE A 173 15.17 10.20 -22.42
C PHE A 173 15.94 9.25 -23.37
N MET A 174 15.39 8.07 -23.66
CA MET A 174 15.98 7.09 -24.58
C MET A 174 15.47 7.27 -26.02
N LEU A 175 14.49 8.15 -26.27
CA LEU A 175 14.00 8.41 -27.63
C LEU A 175 15.10 9.05 -28.48
N GLY A 176 15.43 8.41 -29.60
CA GLY A 176 16.47 8.86 -30.52
C GLY A 176 17.89 8.43 -30.15
N GLN A 177 18.10 7.76 -29.01
CA GLN A 177 19.39 7.17 -28.66
C GLN A 177 19.60 5.86 -29.44
N GLU A 178 20.80 5.64 -29.99
CA GLU A 178 21.11 4.42 -30.75
C GLU A 178 20.99 3.14 -29.90
N VAL A 179 21.31 3.24 -28.60
CA VAL A 179 21.17 2.15 -27.61
C VAL A 179 19.72 1.78 -27.28
N ALA A 180 18.74 2.60 -27.68
CA ALA A 180 17.32 2.30 -27.45
C ALA A 180 16.71 1.40 -28.54
N ARG A 181 17.38 1.23 -29.69
CA ARG A 181 16.92 0.42 -30.83
C ARG A 181 17.22 -1.08 -30.66
#